data_AF-A0A4V1ZUA4-F1
#
_entry.id   AF-A0A4V1ZUA4-F1
#
_cell.length_a   1.000
_cell.length_b   1.000
_cell.length_c   1.000
_cell.angle_alpha   90.00
_cell.angle_beta   90.00
_cell.angle_gamma   90.00
#
_symmetry.space_group_name_H-M   'P 1'
#
loop_
_entity.id
_entity.type
_entity.pdbx_description
1 polymer ?
#
loop_
_entity_poly.entity_id
_entity_poly.type
_entity_poly.pdbx_seq_one_letter_code
_entity_poly.pdbx_strand_id
1 'polypeptide(L)'
;PLADSYFSQAPVRYGDYVAKLGVVPATDSQRALSEWRLDPHQDEDGFRHATVAFFRDHEVVFELRAQIWADAESQPIEDASVDWPVSISPYRTVATLRLPRQDAYGADRVRYFDEVMTFRPAHSLTAHRPLGSVMRARLRVYQALSDFRHSKNGVASEDTASIDHVPA
;
A
#
# COMPACT_ATOMS: atom_id res chain seq x y z
N PRO A 1 -10.61 -1.03 7.14
CA PRO A 1 -9.60 -0.59 6.15
C PRO A 1 -9.12 0.85 6.39
N LEU A 2 -10.01 1.84 6.37
CA LEU A 2 -9.60 3.26 6.44
C LEU A 2 -9.08 3.70 7.82
N ALA A 3 -9.34 2.90 8.87
CA ALA A 3 -8.82 3.09 10.24
C ALA A 3 -7.55 2.29 10.54
N ASP A 4 -7.10 1.45 9.60
CA ASP A 4 -5.98 0.54 9.82
C ASP A 4 -4.66 1.20 9.41
N SER A 5 -3.58 0.81 10.07
CA SER A 5 -2.23 1.14 9.62
C SER A 5 -1.69 0.04 8.71
N TYR A 6 -0.99 0.43 7.64
CA TYR A 6 -0.40 -0.50 6.68
C TYR A 6 1.12 -0.34 6.64
N PHE A 7 1.85 -1.43 6.44
CA PHE A 7 3.31 -1.44 6.53
C PHE A 7 3.93 -2.16 5.33
N SER A 8 5.14 -1.74 4.95
CA SER A 8 5.91 -2.41 3.90
C SER A 8 6.34 -3.83 4.31
N GLN A 9 6.37 -4.09 5.62
CA GLN A 9 6.89 -5.30 6.30
C GLN A 9 8.37 -5.56 6.03
N ALA A 10 8.75 -5.71 4.76
CA ALA A 10 10.12 -5.80 4.33
C ALA A 10 10.76 -4.40 4.15
N PRO A 11 12.08 -4.29 4.37
CA PRO A 11 12.80 -3.05 4.18
C PRO A 11 13.05 -2.73 2.70
N VAL A 12 13.24 -1.45 2.43
CA VAL A 12 13.62 -0.90 1.12
C VAL A 12 14.84 0.00 1.27
N ARG A 13 15.57 0.24 0.17
CA ARG A 13 16.44 1.42 0.10
C ARG A 13 15.60 2.68 0.32
N TYR A 14 16.21 3.70 0.88
CA TYR A 14 15.58 4.99 1.11
C TYR A 14 16.62 6.09 0.89
N GLY A 15 16.95 6.34 -0.38
CA GLY A 15 18.10 7.15 -0.77
C GLY A 15 19.40 6.51 -0.27
N ASP A 16 20.11 7.22 0.59
CA ASP A 16 21.33 6.73 1.26
C ASP A 16 21.05 5.76 2.41
N TYR A 17 19.80 5.71 2.88
CA TYR A 17 19.37 4.91 4.03
C TYR A 17 18.69 3.60 3.62
N VAL A 18 18.33 2.82 4.64
CA VAL A 18 17.39 1.69 4.55
C VAL A 18 16.24 1.97 5.50
N ALA A 19 15.01 1.65 5.09
CA ALA A 19 13.85 1.88 5.94
C ALA A 19 12.77 0.81 5.75
N LYS A 20 11.98 0.60 6.80
CA LYS A 20 10.61 0.09 6.68
C LYS A 20 9.65 1.28 6.58
N LEU A 21 8.62 1.17 5.75
CA LEU A 21 7.63 2.22 5.56
C LEU A 21 6.30 1.81 6.21
N GLY A 22 5.53 2.80 6.64
CA GLY A 22 4.17 2.60 7.13
C GLY A 22 3.28 3.78 6.78
N VAL A 23 1.98 3.55 6.66
CA VAL A 23 0.97 4.59 6.53
C VAL A 23 -0.01 4.47 7.68
N VAL A 24 -0.28 5.59 8.35
CA VAL A 24 -1.10 5.65 9.57
C VAL A 24 -2.24 6.65 9.37
N PRO A 25 -3.51 6.29 9.68
CA PRO A 25 -4.65 7.21 9.59
C PRO A 25 -4.43 8.50 10.39
N ALA A 26 -4.78 9.64 9.80
CA ALA A 26 -4.47 10.95 10.38
C ALA A 26 -5.70 11.77 10.79
N THR A 27 -6.91 11.45 10.32
CA THR A 27 -8.12 12.24 10.60
C THR A 27 -8.95 11.70 11.76
N ASP A 28 -9.76 12.58 12.38
CA ASP A 28 -10.75 12.18 13.38
C ASP A 28 -11.86 11.29 12.80
N SER A 29 -12.27 11.56 11.55
CA SER A 29 -13.26 10.74 10.86
C SER A 29 -12.78 9.30 10.65
N GLN A 30 -11.50 9.10 10.34
CA GLN A 30 -10.91 7.77 10.26
C GLN A 30 -10.76 7.12 11.64
N ARG A 31 -10.37 7.88 12.67
CA ARG A 31 -10.28 7.36 14.04
C ARG A 31 -11.63 6.88 14.56
N ALA A 32 -12.71 7.59 14.27
CA ALA A 32 -14.07 7.19 14.66
C ALA A 32 -14.49 5.82 14.09
N LEU A 33 -13.87 5.36 12.99
CA LEU A 33 -14.14 4.04 12.41
C LEU A 33 -13.53 2.88 13.21
N SER A 34 -12.61 3.10 14.16
CA SER A 34 -12.01 2.01 14.96
C SER A 34 -13.06 1.26 15.80
N GLU A 35 -14.09 1.97 16.24
CA GLU A 35 -15.19 1.43 17.03
C GLU A 35 -16.33 0.88 16.16
N TRP A 36 -16.32 1.18 14.87
CA TRP A 36 -17.34 0.70 13.95
C TRP A 36 -17.21 -0.82 13.76
N ARG A 37 -18.37 -1.47 13.59
CA ARG A 37 -18.48 -2.92 13.41
C ARG A 37 -19.33 -3.19 12.18
N LEU A 38 -18.87 -4.13 11.36
CA LEU A 38 -19.61 -4.70 10.25
C LEU A 38 -20.08 -6.09 10.66
N ASP A 39 -21.33 -6.43 10.36
CA ASP A 39 -21.78 -7.83 10.34
C ASP A 39 -21.42 -8.44 8.97
N PRO A 40 -20.46 -9.38 8.89
CA PRO A 40 -20.04 -9.95 7.62
C PRO A 40 -21.10 -10.84 6.97
N HIS A 41 -22.18 -11.20 7.68
CA HIS A 41 -23.25 -12.04 7.12
C HIS A 41 -24.32 -11.24 6.37
N GLN A 42 -24.35 -9.91 6.54
CA GLN A 42 -25.36 -9.05 5.91
C GLN A 42 -24.94 -8.60 4.50
N ASP A 43 -23.64 -8.52 4.26
CA ASP A 43 -23.08 -8.01 3.01
C ASP A 43 -21.68 -8.60 2.78
N GLU A 44 -21.55 -9.45 1.77
CA GLU A 44 -20.27 -10.08 1.39
C GLU A 44 -19.23 -9.04 0.95
N ASP A 45 -19.67 -7.89 0.43
CA ASP A 45 -18.83 -6.77 0.02
C ASP A 45 -18.85 -5.62 1.05
N GLY A 46 -19.26 -5.89 2.29
CA GLY A 46 -19.54 -4.85 3.30
C GLY A 46 -18.39 -3.87 3.57
N PHE A 47 -17.14 -4.35 3.61
CA PHE A 47 -15.98 -3.45 3.76
C PHE A 47 -15.79 -2.54 2.54
N ARG A 48 -16.08 -3.01 1.33
CA ARG A 48 -16.02 -2.22 0.10
C ARG A 48 -17.11 -1.16 0.12
N HIS A 49 -18.37 -1.55 0.36
CA HIS A 49 -19.49 -0.61 0.41
C HIS A 49 -19.30 0.45 1.50
N ALA A 50 -18.83 0.07 2.69
CA ALA A 50 -18.52 1.01 3.76
C ALA A 50 -17.38 2.00 3.39
N THR A 51 -16.34 1.49 2.73
CA THR A 51 -15.22 2.32 2.25
C THR A 51 -15.69 3.33 1.19
N VAL A 52 -16.49 2.89 0.22
CA VAL A 52 -17.07 3.75 -0.82
C VAL A 52 -18.00 4.80 -0.22
N ALA A 53 -18.89 4.39 0.70
CA ALA A 53 -19.77 5.32 1.39
C ALA A 53 -18.98 6.39 2.16
N PHE A 54 -17.91 6.00 2.85
CA PHE A 54 -17.06 6.96 3.57
C PHE A 54 -16.43 8.00 2.63
N PHE A 55 -15.86 7.56 1.49
CA PHE A 55 -15.23 8.43 0.50
C PHE A 55 -16.19 9.41 -0.20
N ARG A 56 -17.50 9.16 -0.18
CA ARG A 56 -18.50 10.10 -0.75
C ARG A 56 -18.62 11.40 0.04
N ASP A 57 -18.36 11.33 1.35
CA ASP A 57 -18.59 12.42 2.29
C ASP A 57 -17.32 12.92 2.96
N HIS A 58 -16.24 12.13 2.96
CA HIS A 58 -15.02 12.44 3.68
C HIS A 58 -13.79 12.37 2.78
N GLU A 59 -12.80 13.22 3.07
CA GLU A 59 -11.42 12.95 2.67
C GLU A 59 -10.81 11.89 3.59
N VAL A 60 -9.81 11.18 3.06
CA VAL A 60 -9.00 10.20 3.80
C VAL A 60 -7.55 10.66 3.78
N VAL A 61 -6.93 10.74 4.95
CA VAL A 61 -5.56 11.23 5.10
C VAL A 61 -4.72 10.20 5.85
N PHE A 62 -3.57 9.85 5.28
CA PHE A 62 -2.57 9.03 5.95
C PHE A 62 -1.27 9.79 6.13
N GLU A 63 -0.62 9.63 7.27
CA GLU A 63 0.78 9.97 7.43
C GLU A 63 1.65 8.84 6.88
N LEU A 64 2.48 9.13 5.87
CA LEU A 64 3.54 8.23 5.45
C LEU A 64 4.70 8.39 6.43
N ARG A 65 5.08 7.28 7.06
CA ARG A 65 6.14 7.21 8.06
C ARG A 65 7.25 6.27 7.62
N ALA A 66 8.48 6.60 7.98
CA ALA A 66 9.66 5.78 7.75
C ALA A 66 10.33 5.43 9.08
N GLN A 67 10.68 4.15 9.24
CA GLN A 67 11.50 3.63 10.32
C GLN A 67 12.88 3.29 9.76
N ILE A 68 13.89 4.07 10.14
CA ILE A 68 15.24 3.96 9.58
C ILE A 68 15.98 2.78 10.19
N TRP A 69 16.71 2.03 9.38
CA TRP A 69 17.60 0.97 9.83
C TRP A 69 18.80 1.57 10.59
N ALA A 70 19.01 1.13 11.81
CA ALA A 70 20.02 1.65 12.74
C ALA A 70 20.89 0.55 13.37
N ASP A 71 20.36 -0.68 13.51
CA ASP A 71 21.06 -1.78 14.17
C ASP A 71 20.84 -3.11 13.44
N ALA A 72 21.93 -3.73 12.97
CA ALA A 72 21.84 -4.92 12.11
C ALA A 72 21.33 -6.17 12.85
N GLU A 73 21.56 -6.27 14.16
CA GLU A 73 21.22 -7.44 14.96
C GLU A 73 19.72 -7.49 15.27
N SER A 74 19.15 -6.37 15.74
CA SER A 74 17.72 -6.27 16.06
C SER A 74 16.83 -5.90 14.88
N GLN A 75 17.42 -5.47 13.76
CA GLN A 75 16.68 -5.06 12.56
C GLN A 75 17.17 -5.81 11.32
N PRO A 76 17.00 -7.15 11.27
CA PRO A 76 17.50 -7.93 10.15
C PRO A 76 16.81 -7.54 8.85
N ILE A 77 17.61 -7.39 7.78
CA ILE A 77 17.09 -7.12 6.43
C ILE A 77 16.57 -8.40 5.76
N GLU A 78 17.20 -9.53 6.07
CA GLU A 78 16.92 -10.83 5.42
C GLU A 78 15.79 -11.61 6.08
N ASP A 79 15.27 -11.14 7.22
CA ASP A 79 14.15 -11.72 7.95
C ASP A 79 13.05 -10.66 8.19
N ALA A 80 12.00 -10.74 7.36
CA ALA A 80 10.87 -9.83 7.45
C ALA A 80 9.85 -10.22 8.56
N SER A 81 10.03 -11.36 9.23
CA SER A 81 9.18 -11.78 10.35
C SER A 81 9.52 -11.06 11.66
N VAL A 82 10.70 -10.42 11.73
CA VAL A 82 11.15 -9.67 12.88
C VAL A 82 10.66 -8.22 12.80
N ASP A 83 9.88 -7.83 13.82
CA ASP A 83 9.52 -6.45 14.04
C ASP A 83 10.72 -5.65 14.52
N TRP A 84 10.97 -4.51 13.88
CA TRP A 84 12.07 -3.62 14.24
C TRP A 84 11.68 -2.81 15.48
N PRO A 85 12.48 -2.84 16.57
CA PRO A 85 12.09 -2.20 17.82
C PRO A 85 11.95 -0.67 17.66
N VAL A 86 10.78 -0.14 18.02
CA VAL A 86 10.48 1.30 17.96
C VAL A 86 11.36 2.11 18.93
N SER A 87 11.82 1.49 20.02
CA SER A 87 12.76 2.09 20.97
C SER A 87 14.14 2.36 20.37
N ILE A 88 14.56 1.59 19.37
CA ILE A 88 15.84 1.75 18.65
C ILE A 88 15.65 2.71 17.48
N SER A 89 14.60 2.50 16.70
CA SER A 89 14.25 3.37 15.58
C SER A 89 12.77 3.64 15.57
N PRO A 90 12.32 4.85 15.94
CA PRO A 90 10.91 5.20 15.86
C PRO A 90 10.52 5.55 14.42
N TYR A 91 9.25 5.28 14.09
CA TYR A 91 8.66 5.76 12.86
C TYR A 91 8.57 7.29 12.86
N ARG A 92 9.09 7.93 11.81
CA ARG A 92 9.05 9.38 11.60
C ARG A 92 8.17 9.70 10.41
N THR A 93 7.25 10.66 10.56
CA THR A 93 6.43 11.15 9.45
C THR A 93 7.30 11.88 8.43
N VAL A 94 7.23 11.43 7.17
CA VAL A 94 8.01 11.97 6.05
C VAL A 94 7.14 12.58 4.97
N ALA A 95 5.85 12.21 4.91
CA ALA A 95 4.89 12.80 3.99
C ALA A 95 3.45 12.61 4.49
N THR A 96 2.51 13.23 3.78
CA THR A 96 1.08 13.05 3.98
C THR A 96 0.45 12.63 2.66
N LEU A 97 -0.28 11.51 2.67
CA LEU A 97 -1.09 11.06 1.56
C LEU A 97 -2.52 11.56 1.78
N ARG A 98 -3.05 12.34 0.85
CA ARG A 98 -4.43 12.85 0.89
C ARG A 98 -5.20 12.25 -0.26
N LEU A 99 -6.28 11.56 0.06
CA LEU A 99 -7.22 10.98 -0.88
C LEU A 99 -8.51 11.81 -0.77
N PRO A 100 -8.81 12.66 -1.75
CA PRO A 100 -9.99 13.53 -1.67
C PRO A 100 -11.27 12.71 -1.70
N ARG A 101 -12.35 13.36 -1.26
CA ARG A 101 -13.72 12.87 -1.43
C ARG A 101 -13.97 12.54 -2.90
N GLN A 102 -14.41 11.32 -3.18
CA GLN A 102 -14.52 10.79 -4.55
C GLN A 102 -15.51 9.64 -4.64
N ASP A 103 -16.00 9.36 -5.85
CA ASP A 103 -16.65 8.09 -6.15
C ASP A 103 -15.59 7.00 -6.34
N ALA A 104 -15.21 6.36 -5.24
CA ALA A 104 -14.03 5.50 -5.18
C ALA A 104 -14.16 4.16 -5.94
N TYR A 105 -15.35 3.82 -6.45
CA TYR A 105 -15.61 2.50 -7.06
C TYR A 105 -16.54 2.56 -8.29
N GLY A 106 -16.40 3.61 -9.11
CA GLY A 106 -17.08 3.71 -10.40
C GLY A 106 -16.62 2.62 -11.40
N ALA A 107 -17.49 2.26 -12.35
CA ALA A 107 -17.23 1.16 -13.29
C ALA A 107 -15.92 1.31 -14.09
N ASP A 108 -15.56 2.54 -14.49
CA ASP A 108 -14.30 2.80 -15.20
C ASP A 108 -13.08 2.59 -14.32
N ARG A 109 -13.14 2.97 -13.03
CA ARG A 109 -12.07 2.74 -12.06
C ARG A 109 -11.87 1.26 -11.77
N VAL A 110 -12.98 0.51 -11.64
CA VAL A 110 -12.95 -0.95 -11.45
C VAL A 110 -12.28 -1.62 -12.64
N ARG A 111 -12.75 -1.33 -13.87
CA ARG A 111 -12.13 -1.87 -15.09
C ARG A 111 -10.65 -1.52 -15.17
N TYR A 112 -10.29 -0.26 -14.91
CA TYR A 112 -8.90 0.17 -14.94
C TYR A 112 -8.05 -0.58 -13.92
N PHE A 113 -8.51 -0.74 -12.69
CA PHE A 113 -7.79 -1.47 -11.65
C PHE A 113 -7.65 -2.97 -11.98
N ASP A 114 -8.72 -3.62 -12.43
CA ASP A 114 -8.76 -5.07 -12.66
C ASP A 114 -8.00 -5.49 -13.92
N GLU A 115 -8.06 -4.68 -14.98
CA GLU A 115 -7.56 -5.05 -16.30
C GLU A 115 -6.22 -4.38 -16.61
N VAL A 116 -6.03 -3.11 -16.26
CA VAL A 116 -4.92 -2.27 -16.74
C VAL A 116 -3.82 -2.09 -15.68
N MET A 117 -4.20 -1.64 -14.48
CA MET A 117 -3.26 -1.25 -13.43
C MET A 117 -2.43 -2.46 -12.96
N THR A 118 -1.14 -2.24 -12.74
CA THR A 118 -0.25 -3.28 -12.22
C THR A 118 0.50 -2.80 -10.98
N PHE A 119 0.27 -3.47 -9.84
CA PHE A 119 1.05 -3.27 -8.63
C PHE A 119 2.12 -4.35 -8.50
N ARG A 120 3.39 -3.95 -8.49
CA ARG A 120 4.51 -4.85 -8.23
C ARG A 120 5.59 -4.13 -7.45
N PRO A 121 6.20 -4.77 -6.43
CA PRO A 121 7.31 -4.15 -5.71
C PRO A 121 8.50 -3.78 -6.60
N ALA A 122 8.63 -4.43 -7.77
CA ALA A 122 9.66 -4.11 -8.76
C ALA A 122 9.51 -2.71 -9.36
N HIS A 123 8.29 -2.17 -9.38
CA HIS A 123 8.01 -0.83 -9.87
C HIS A 123 8.40 0.18 -8.80
N SER A 124 9.70 0.39 -8.67
CA SER A 124 10.32 1.20 -7.64
C SER A 124 11.49 1.97 -8.24
N LEU A 125 11.74 3.16 -7.72
CA LEU A 125 12.97 3.89 -8.01
C LEU A 125 14.17 3.12 -7.46
N THR A 126 15.35 3.27 -8.06
CA THR A 126 16.58 2.69 -7.50
C THR A 126 16.82 3.15 -6.06
N ALA A 127 16.49 4.41 -5.76
CA ALA A 127 16.52 4.98 -4.41
C ALA A 127 15.57 4.27 -3.41
N HIS A 128 14.55 3.57 -3.91
CA HIS A 128 13.55 2.81 -3.14
C HIS A 128 13.57 1.31 -3.40
N ARG A 129 14.70 0.79 -3.90
CA ARG A 129 14.84 -0.62 -4.28
C ARG A 129 14.46 -1.56 -3.11
N PRO A 130 13.58 -2.54 -3.34
CA PRO A 130 13.25 -3.58 -2.36
C PRO A 130 14.46 -4.39 -1.87
N LEU A 131 14.47 -4.73 -0.57
CA LEU A 131 15.54 -5.49 0.07
C LEU A 131 15.02 -6.74 0.79
N GLY A 132 15.93 -7.66 1.10
CA GLY A 132 15.63 -8.91 1.78
C GLY A 132 15.16 -10.04 0.86
N SER A 133 15.30 -11.26 1.37
CA SER A 133 14.94 -12.51 0.71
C SER A 133 13.50 -12.53 0.19
N VAL A 134 12.54 -12.12 1.03
CA VAL A 134 11.11 -12.06 0.69
C VAL A 134 10.86 -11.13 -0.50
N MET A 135 11.46 -9.94 -0.52
CA MET A 135 11.28 -9.04 -1.66
C MET A 135 11.93 -9.59 -2.93
N ARG A 136 13.14 -10.18 -2.84
CA ARG A 136 13.77 -10.83 -4.01
C ARG A 136 12.90 -11.93 -4.59
N ALA A 137 12.23 -12.72 -3.75
CA ALA A 137 11.26 -13.72 -4.19
C ALA A 137 10.04 -13.07 -4.86
N ARG A 138 9.43 -12.06 -4.22
CA ARG A 138 8.28 -11.32 -4.77
C ARG A 138 8.59 -10.69 -6.13
N LEU A 139 9.79 -10.13 -6.32
CA LEU A 139 10.19 -9.56 -7.61
C LEU A 139 10.10 -10.57 -8.76
N ARG A 140 10.49 -11.83 -8.53
CA ARG A 140 10.39 -12.89 -9.54
C ARG A 140 8.96 -13.39 -9.73
N VAL A 141 8.25 -13.63 -8.63
CA VAL A 141 6.89 -14.20 -8.66
C VAL A 141 5.88 -13.23 -9.27
N TYR A 142 5.89 -11.96 -8.86
CA TYR A 142 4.96 -10.96 -9.40
C TYR A 142 5.19 -10.71 -10.88
N GLN A 143 6.44 -10.75 -11.36
CA GLN A 143 6.73 -10.65 -12.79
C GLN A 143 6.08 -11.81 -13.55
N ALA A 144 6.33 -13.05 -13.14
CA ALA A 144 5.79 -14.24 -13.80
C ALA A 144 4.25 -14.27 -13.80
N LEU A 145 3.61 -13.91 -12.68
CA LEU A 145 2.15 -13.85 -12.59
C LEU A 145 1.54 -12.72 -13.43
N SER A 146 2.21 -11.57 -13.47
CA SER A 146 1.81 -10.45 -14.33
C SER A 146 1.85 -10.86 -15.80
N ASP A 147 2.95 -11.47 -16.26
CA ASP A 147 3.10 -11.90 -17.66
C ASP A 147 2.05 -12.95 -18.04
N PHE A 148 1.76 -13.88 -17.12
CA PHE A 148 0.70 -14.87 -17.31
C PHE A 148 -0.70 -14.22 -17.44
N ARG A 149 -1.06 -13.29 -16.53
CA ARG A 149 -2.38 -12.62 -16.54
C ARG A 149 -2.58 -11.81 -17.84
N HIS A 150 -1.59 -11.01 -18.23
CA HIS A 150 -1.66 -10.21 -19.45
C HIS A 150 -1.78 -11.10 -20.69
N SER A 151 -1.01 -12.19 -20.76
CA SER A 151 -1.10 -13.17 -21.86
C SER A 151 -2.49 -13.84 -21.94
N LYS A 152 -3.09 -14.19 -20.80
CA LYS A 152 -4.42 -14.84 -20.75
C LYS A 152 -5.56 -13.88 -21.05
N ASN A 153 -5.45 -12.62 -20.63
CA ASN A 153 -6.47 -11.62 -20.84
C ASN A 153 -6.35 -10.90 -22.20
N GLY A 154 -5.23 -11.08 -22.92
CA GLY A 154 -4.98 -10.39 -24.19
C GLY A 154 -4.76 -8.88 -24.03
N VAL A 155 -4.36 -8.45 -22.84
CA VAL A 155 -4.14 -7.03 -22.50
C VAL A 155 -2.64 -6.76 -22.46
N ALA A 156 -2.18 -5.69 -23.10
CA ALA A 156 -0.79 -5.26 -23.01
C ALA A 156 -0.50 -4.69 -21.62
N SER A 157 0.69 -4.96 -21.08
CA SER A 157 1.10 -4.33 -19.82
C SER A 157 1.33 -2.84 -20.05
N GLU A 158 0.68 -2.01 -19.24
CA GLU A 158 0.90 -0.56 -19.22
C GLU A 158 1.63 -0.14 -17.95
N ASP A 159 2.52 0.83 -18.09
CA ASP A 159 3.17 1.48 -16.95
C ASP A 159 2.27 2.58 -16.41
N THR A 160 1.76 2.38 -15.19
CA THR A 160 0.91 3.34 -14.49
C THR A 160 1.76 4.45 -13.86
N ALA A 161 2.43 5.24 -14.69
CA ALA A 161 3.43 6.22 -14.25
C ALA A 161 2.85 7.57 -13.80
N SER A 162 1.60 7.91 -14.18
CA SER A 162 0.93 9.15 -13.78
C SER A 162 -0.46 8.90 -13.20
N ILE A 163 -0.83 9.73 -12.23
CA ILE A 163 -2.19 9.76 -11.67
C ILE A 163 -3.23 10.19 -12.71
N ASP A 164 -2.82 10.92 -13.75
CA ASP A 164 -3.70 11.36 -14.84
C ASP A 164 -4.28 10.20 -15.66
N HIS A 165 -3.68 9.00 -15.54
CA HIS A 165 -4.19 7.79 -16.19
C HIS A 165 -5.29 7.09 -15.37
N VAL A 166 -5.47 7.47 -14.09
CA VAL A 166 -6.52 6.91 -13.24
C VAL A 166 -7.84 7.59 -13.59
N PRO A 167 -8.89 6.86 -13.99
CA PRO A 167 -10.19 7.46 -14.30
C PRO A 167 -10.74 8.26 -13.11
N ALA A 168 -11.50 9.31 -13.44
CA ALA A 168 -12.14 10.19 -12.46
C ALA A 168 -13.11 9.45 -11.54
#